data_AF-A0A927Q8C4-F1
#
_entry.id   AF-A0A927Q8C4-F1
#
_cell.length_a   1.000
_cell.length_b   1.000
_cell.length_c   1.000
_cell.angle_alpha   90.00
_cell.angle_beta   90.00
_cell.angle_gamma   90.00
#
_symmetry.space_group_name_H-M   'P 1'
#
loop_
_entity.id
_entity.type
_entity.pdbx_description
1 polymer ?
#
loop_
_entity_poly.entity_id
_entity_poly.type
_entity_poly.pdbx_seq_one_letter_code
_entity_poly.pdbx_strand_id
1 'polypeptide(L)'
;MTAAGIDVGKAALDLAIDGIPGVVRFANTAQGVSKLVRRLESVPDVHIMVEATGGYEDALLEACCDAGLWVSRINPRQARDFARATGELAKTDTIDARLLCL
;
A
#
# COMPACT_ATOMS: atom_id res chain seq x y z
N MET A 1 -10.95 -6.31 -10.85
CA MET A 1 -10.24 -6.09 -9.58
C MET A 1 -8.89 -5.50 -9.89
N THR A 2 -8.58 -4.33 -9.33
CA THR A 2 -7.29 -3.64 -9.50
C THR A 2 -6.53 -3.70 -8.18
N ALA A 3 -5.31 -4.21 -8.18
CA ALA A 3 -4.51 -4.27 -6.96
C ALA A 3 -3.84 -2.91 -6.68
N ALA A 4 -3.80 -2.51 -5.42
CA ALA A 4 -3.08 -1.34 -4.95
C ALA A 4 -2.16 -1.73 -3.78
N GLY A 5 -0.87 -1.52 -3.93
CA GLY A 5 0.13 -1.85 -2.94
C GLY A 5 0.58 -0.60 -2.19
N ILE A 6 0.64 -0.67 -0.87
CA ILE A 6 1.08 0.44 -0.02
C ILE A 6 2.20 -0.01 0.90
N ASP A 7 3.39 0.54 0.66
CA ASP A 7 4.47 0.50 1.63
C ASP A 7 4.29 1.62 2.66
N VAL A 8 4.43 1.27 3.93
CA VAL A 8 4.12 2.14 5.07
C VAL A 8 5.40 2.47 5.82
N GLY A 9 5.81 3.73 5.74
CA GLY A 9 6.84 4.31 6.58
C GLY A 9 6.26 5.20 7.68
N LYS A 10 7.11 5.53 8.67
CA LYS A 10 6.75 6.45 9.75
C LYS A 10 6.29 7.83 9.25
N ALA A 11 6.90 8.33 8.17
CA ALA A 11 6.65 9.68 7.64
C ALA A 11 5.90 9.67 6.30
N ALA A 12 5.86 8.54 5.60
CA ALA A 12 5.39 8.46 4.23
C ALA A 12 4.60 7.18 3.97
N LEU A 13 3.70 7.25 2.99
CA LEU A 13 2.90 6.14 2.47
C LEU A 13 3.10 6.10 0.95
N ASP A 14 3.61 4.99 0.45
CA ASP A 14 3.98 4.84 -0.96
C ASP A 14 2.97 3.97 -1.68
N LEU A 15 2.17 4.59 -2.55
CA LEU A 15 1.09 3.93 -3.27
C LEU A 15 1.55 3.54 -4.67
N ALA A 16 1.51 2.24 -4.95
CA ALA A 16 1.51 1.68 -6.30
C ALA A 16 0.10 1.17 -6.65
N ILE A 17 -0.29 1.30 -7.92
CA ILE A 17 -1.56 0.77 -8.44
C ILE A 17 -1.24 -0.03 -9.69
N ASP A 18 -1.76 -1.25 -9.77
CA ASP A 18 -1.58 -2.11 -10.93
C ASP A 18 -2.07 -1.42 -12.23
N GLY A 19 -1.31 -1.59 -13.30
CA GLY A 19 -1.52 -0.90 -14.58
C GLY A 19 -1.18 0.59 -14.60
N ILE A 20 -0.82 1.22 -13.48
CA ILE A 20 -0.43 2.63 -13.40
C ILE A 20 1.10 2.76 -13.19
N PRO A 21 1.82 3.45 -14.08
CA PRO A 21 3.25 3.64 -13.93
C PRO A 21 3.60 4.58 -12.77
N GLY A 22 4.68 4.24 -12.06
CA GLY A 22 5.21 5.03 -10.95
C GLY A 22 4.64 4.67 -9.58
N VAL A 23 5.06 5.44 -8.57
CA VAL A 23 4.61 5.37 -7.18
C VAL A 23 4.29 6.80 -6.74
N VAL A 24 3.15 6.96 -6.07
CA VAL A 24 2.72 8.25 -5.53
C VAL A 24 2.91 8.23 -4.02
N ARG A 25 3.71 9.17 -3.52
CA ARG A 25 4.00 9.28 -2.09
C ARG A 25 3.06 10.27 -1.41
N PHE A 26 2.47 9.84 -0.31
CA PHE A 26 1.68 10.66 0.61
C PHE A 26 2.41 10.78 1.94
N ALA A 27 2.11 11.82 2.73
CA ALA A 27 2.61 11.90 4.10
C ALA A 27 1.83 10.94 5.02
N ASN A 28 2.51 10.27 5.95
CA ASN A 28 1.84 9.49 6.99
C ASN A 28 1.33 10.42 8.11
N THR A 29 0.30 11.21 7.76
CA THR A 29 -0.43 12.11 8.65
C THR A 29 -1.92 12.00 8.34
N ALA A 30 -2.80 12.44 9.24
CA ALA A 30 -4.25 12.38 9.00
C ALA A 30 -4.67 13.02 7.66
N GLN A 31 -4.06 14.16 7.30
CA GLN A 31 -4.34 14.81 6.02
C GLN A 31 -3.81 14.00 4.82
N GLY A 32 -2.63 13.39 4.95
CA GLY A 32 -2.06 12.56 3.90
C GLY A 32 -2.86 11.27 3.68
N VAL A 33 -3.28 10.61 4.76
CA VAL A 33 -4.18 9.44 4.72
C VAL A 33 -5.50 9.81 4.05
N SER A 34 -6.15 10.92 4.43
CA SER A 34 -7.40 11.35 3.79
C SER A 34 -7.24 11.60 2.28
N LYS A 35 -6.12 12.18 1.85
CA LYS A 35 -5.82 12.36 0.40
C LYS A 35 -5.60 11.03 -0.31
N LEU A 36 -4.92 10.09 0.34
CA LEU A 36 -4.66 8.76 -0.19
C LEU A 36 -5.98 7.99 -0.34
N VAL A 37 -6.84 7.97 0.67
CA VAL A 37 -8.15 7.29 0.62
C VAL A 37 -9.00 7.83 -0.52
N ARG A 38 -9.11 9.16 -0.68
CA ARG A 38 -9.82 9.77 -1.82
C ARG A 38 -9.26 9.36 -3.17
N ARG A 39 -7.95 9.15 -3.28
CA ARG A 39 -7.32 8.64 -4.50
C ARG A 39 -7.77 7.21 -4.76
N LEU A 40 -7.83 6.36 -3.74
CA LEU A 40 -8.26 4.95 -3.86
C LEU A 40 -9.75 4.82 -4.18
N GLU A 41 -10.62 5.66 -3.62
CA GLU A 41 -12.06 5.71 -3.97
C GLU A 41 -12.31 5.99 -5.46
N SER A 42 -11.36 6.65 -6.14
CA SER A 42 -11.43 6.90 -7.59
C SER A 42 -10.99 5.72 -8.45
N VAL A 43 -10.48 4.63 -7.84
CA VAL A 43 -10.03 3.42 -8.54
C VAL A 43 -11.14 2.36 -8.46
N PRO A 44 -11.72 1.94 -9.59
CA PRO A 44 -12.79 0.95 -9.59
C PRO A 44 -12.30 -0.43 -9.15
N ASP A 45 -13.12 -1.15 -8.36
CA ASP A 45 -12.86 -2.51 -7.87
C ASP A 45 -11.46 -2.71 -7.26
N VAL A 46 -10.99 -1.73 -6.48
CA VAL A 46 -9.64 -1.76 -5.90
C VAL A 46 -9.56 -2.71 -4.70
N HIS A 47 -8.51 -3.54 -4.66
CA HIS A 47 -8.11 -4.31 -3.48
C HIS A 47 -6.76 -3.81 -2.99
N ILE A 48 -6.72 -3.32 -1.75
CA ILE A 48 -5.59 -2.60 -1.18
C ILE A 48 -4.78 -3.56 -0.29
N MET A 49 -3.50 -3.68 -0.57
CA MET A 49 -2.55 -4.51 0.17
C MET A 49 -1.58 -3.58 0.91
N VAL A 50 -1.60 -3.64 2.24
CA VAL A 50 -0.79 -2.79 3.11
C VAL A 50 0.18 -3.66 3.89
N GLU A 51 1.48 -3.46 3.74
CA GLU A 51 2.47 -4.15 4.57
C GLU A 51 2.47 -3.60 6.00
N ALA A 52 2.41 -4.49 6.99
CA ALA A 52 2.41 -4.09 8.40
C ALA A 52 3.79 -3.57 8.86
N THR A 53 3.85 -2.35 9.39
CA THR A 53 5.11 -1.74 9.85
C THR A 53 4.93 -1.13 11.24
N GLY A 54 5.08 -1.97 12.27
CA GLY A 54 5.19 -1.53 13.66
C GLY A 54 4.02 -0.68 14.19
N GLY A 55 2.85 -0.74 13.55
CA GLY A 55 1.65 0.03 13.90
C GLY A 55 1.49 1.36 13.15
N TYR A 56 2.43 1.75 12.28
CA TYR A 56 2.30 2.98 11.48
C TYR A 56 1.19 2.87 10.42
N GLU A 57 0.72 1.67 10.12
CA GLU A 57 -0.34 1.37 9.17
C GLU A 57 -1.74 1.53 9.75
N ASP A 58 -1.91 1.55 11.08
CA ASP A 58 -3.22 1.42 11.72
C ASP A 58 -4.19 2.54 11.30
N ALA A 59 -3.71 3.79 11.28
CA ALA A 59 -4.53 4.94 10.87
C ALA A 59 -4.97 4.86 9.39
N LEU A 60 -4.14 4.28 8.52
CA LEU A 60 -4.49 4.05 7.12
C LEU A 60 -5.53 2.92 6.99
N LEU A 61 -5.33 1.82 7.71
CA LEU A 61 -6.25 0.68 7.70
C LEU A 61 -7.64 1.08 8.21
N GLU A 62 -7.70 1.83 9.32
CA GLU A 62 -8.94 2.36 9.88
C GLU A 62 -9.67 3.25 8.86
N ALA A 63 -8.97 4.21 8.26
CA ALA A 63 -9.57 5.10 7.27
C ALA A 63 -10.07 4.36 6.01
N CYS A 64 -9.37 3.31 5.56
CA CYS A 64 -9.84 2.47 4.46
C CYS A 64 -11.10 1.68 4.84
N CYS A 65 -11.15 1.11 6.05
CA CYS A 65 -12.32 0.41 6.56
C CYS A 65 -13.54 1.35 6.69
N ASP A 66 -13.34 2.55 7.23
CA ASP A 66 -14.39 3.56 7.38
C ASP A 66 -14.95 4.02 6.02
N ALA A 67 -14.10 4.08 4.99
CA ALA A 67 -14.50 4.37 3.61
C ALA A 67 -15.13 3.17 2.89
N GLY A 68 -15.22 1.99 3.53
CA GLY A 68 -15.77 0.78 2.92
C GLY A 68 -14.89 0.17 1.83
N LEU A 69 -13.59 0.49 1.80
CA LEU A 69 -12.65 -0.02 0.81
C LEU A 69 -12.19 -1.44 1.17
N TRP A 70 -11.97 -2.28 0.15
CA TRP A 70 -11.44 -3.62 0.36
C TRP A 70 -9.93 -3.54 0.65
N VAL A 71 -9.56 -3.79 1.90
CA VAL A 71 -8.17 -3.69 2.37
C VAL A 71 -7.70 -4.98 3.06
N SER A 72 -6.41 -5.28 2.94
CA SER A 72 -5.75 -6.41 3.57
C SER A 72 -4.41 -6.00 4.15
N ARG A 73 -4.19 -6.33 5.43
CA ARG A 73 -2.90 -6.16 6.10
C ARG A 73 -2.03 -7.39 5.84
N ILE A 74 -0.88 -7.19 5.22
CA ILE A 74 0.07 -8.24 4.83
C ILE A 74 1.16 -8.35 5.89
N ASN A 75 1.52 -9.60 6.21
CA ASN A 75 2.66 -9.87 7.08
C ASN A 75 3.97 -9.56 6.34
N PRO A 76 4.89 -8.75 6.89
CA PRO A 76 6.18 -8.43 6.26
C PRO A 76 7.00 -9.66 5.84
N ARG A 77 6.86 -10.77 6.59
CA ARG A 77 7.50 -12.03 6.21
C ARG A 77 6.96 -12.56 4.89
N GLN A 78 5.64 -12.52 4.69
CA GLN A 78 5.01 -13.00 3.46
C GLN A 78 5.38 -12.11 2.26
N ALA A 79 5.36 -10.79 2.44
CA ALA A 79 5.83 -9.85 1.41
C ALA A 79 7.28 -10.16 1.00
N ARG A 80 8.16 -10.39 1.97
CA ARG A 80 9.56 -10.74 1.73
C ARG A 80 9.74 -12.11 1.07
N ASP A 81 8.98 -13.11 1.47
CA ASP A 81 9.05 -14.45 0.88
C ASP A 81 8.56 -14.43 -0.58
N PHE A 82 7.54 -13.62 -0.88
CA PHE A 82 7.07 -13.37 -2.24
C PHE A 82 8.13 -12.67 -3.09
N ALA A 83 8.77 -11.60 -2.57
CA ALA A 83 9.89 -10.91 -3.22
C ALA A 83 11.02 -11.87 -3.64
N ARG A 84 11.35 -12.82 -2.76
CA ARG A 84 12.36 -13.85 -3.04
C ARG A 84 11.92 -14.79 -4.15
N ALA A 85 10.64 -15.18 -4.16
CA ALA A 85 10.09 -16.08 -5.18
C ALA A 85 10.02 -15.43 -6.57
N THR A 86 9.79 -14.12 -6.63
CA THR A 86 9.72 -13.35 -7.89
C THR A 86 11.09 -12.87 -8.38
N GLY A 87 12.15 -13.00 -7.56
CA GLY A 87 13.50 -12.54 -7.89
C GLY A 87 13.72 -11.04 -7.66
N GLU A 88 12.73 -10.33 -7.12
CA GLU A 88 12.81 -8.91 -6.77
C GLU A 88 13.47 -8.73 -5.39
N LEU A 89 14.80 -8.89 -5.35
CA LEU A 89 15.59 -8.80 -4.12
C LEU A 89 16.10 -7.38 -3.81
N ALA A 90 15.97 -6.45 -4.76
CA ALA A 90 16.35 -5.06 -4.58
C ALA A 90 15.31 -4.34 -3.72
N LYS A 91 15.75 -3.78 -2.58
CA LYS A 91 14.84 -3.17 -1.62
C LYS A 91 14.81 -1.65 -1.78
N THR A 92 13.71 -1.12 -2.29
CA THR A 92 13.38 0.31 -2.28
C THR A 92 11.90 0.45 -2.03
N ASP A 93 11.47 1.51 -1.36
CA ASP A 93 10.06 1.78 -1.06
C ASP A 93 9.16 1.67 -2.32
N THR A 94 9.69 2.06 -3.49
CA THR A 94 9.02 1.94 -4.79
C THR A 94 8.80 0.50 -5.24
N ILE A 95 9.79 -0.37 -5.03
CA ILE A 95 9.73 -1.80 -5.39
C ILE A 95 8.81 -2.51 -4.40
N ASP A 96 8.93 -2.21 -3.11
CA ASP A 96 8.13 -2.83 -2.06
C ASP A 96 6.62 -2.55 -2.28
N ALA A 97 6.24 -1.30 -2.58
CA ALA A 97 4.85 -0.96 -2.92
C ALA A 97 4.36 -1.66 -4.20
N ARG A 98 5.20 -1.79 -5.23
CA ARG A 98 4.83 -2.45 -6.49
C ARG A 98 4.67 -3.96 -6.34
N LEU A 99 5.54 -4.59 -5.56
CA LEU A 99 5.50 -6.00 -5.29
C LEU A 99 4.16 -6.42 -4.65
N LEU A 100 3.60 -5.55 -3.80
CA LEU A 100 2.29 -5.77 -3.17
C LEU A 100 1.11 -5.69 -4.15
N CYS A 101 1.29 -5.20 -5.38
CA CYS A 101 0.22 -5.15 -6.38
C CYS A 101 0.53 -5.94 -7.66
N LEU A 102 1.50 -6.85 -7.63
CA LEU A 102 1.77 -7.85 -8.67
C LEU A 102 0.83 -9.07 -8.53
#